data_AF-A0A7W1ULG0-F1
#
_entry.id   AF-A0A7W1ULG0-F1
#
_cell.length_a   1.000
_cell.length_b   1.000
_cell.length_c   1.000
_cell.angle_alpha   90.00
_cell.angle_beta   90.00
_cell.angle_gamma   90.00
#
_symmetry.space_group_name_H-M   'P 1'
#
loop_
_entity.id
_entity.type
_entity.pdbx_description
1 polymer ?
#
loop_
_entity_poly.entity_id
_entity_poly.type
_entity_poly.pdbx_seq_one_letter_code
_entity_poly.pdbx_strand_id
1 'polypeptide(L)'
;MRSLILRKVATSILPVTTLFAFYLLLRGHNHPGGGFIAGLVTSAAVILQGLSFGASWAQSRLDHVLRPAPWVGLAIAIAAGAIPLSQGDG
;
A
#
# COMPACT_ATOMS: atom_id res chain seq x y z
N MET A 1 21.27 -14.34 -7.88
CA MET A 1 20.84 -15.70 -7.48
C MET A 1 19.32 -15.70 -7.31
N ARG A 2 18.59 -16.53 -8.07
CA ARG A 2 17.13 -16.63 -8.00
C ARG A 2 16.77 -17.73 -7.00
N SER A 3 16.38 -17.38 -5.76
CA SER A 3 15.90 -18.35 -4.79
C SER A 3 14.44 -18.71 -5.06
N LEU A 4 14.18 -19.96 -5.42
CA LEU A 4 12.84 -20.50 -5.64
C LEU A 4 11.98 -20.44 -4.37
N ILE A 5 12.60 -20.70 -3.22
CA ILE A 5 11.95 -20.66 -1.91
C ILE A 5 11.46 -19.25 -1.62
N LEU A 6 12.35 -18.25 -1.74
CA LEU A 6 12.01 -16.85 -1.49
C LEU A 6 10.87 -16.39 -2.41
N ARG A 7 10.92 -16.74 -3.69
CA ARG A 7 9.90 -16.33 -4.67
C ARG A 7 8.52 -16.93 -4.37
N LYS A 8 8.47 -18.21 -3.99
CA LYS A 8 7.21 -18.86 -3.58
C LYS A 8 6.66 -18.23 -2.31
N VAL A 9 7.49 -18.08 -1.28
CA VAL A 9 7.08 -17.51 0.01
C VAL A 9 6.59 -16.06 -0.18
N ALA A 10 7.35 -15.23 -0.89
CA ALA A 10 6.98 -13.83 -1.14
C ALA A 10 5.68 -13.70 -1.94
N THR A 11 5.45 -14.59 -2.92
CA THR A 11 4.19 -14.60 -3.69
C THR A 11 3.00 -15.03 -2.82
N SER A 12 3.17 -16.02 -1.94
CA SER A 12 2.10 -16.48 -1.05
C SER A 12 1.80 -15.50 0.09
N ILE A 13 2.80 -14.76 0.59
CA ILE A 13 2.61 -13.84 1.71
C ILE A 13 1.99 -12.50 1.28
N LEU A 14 2.15 -12.11 0.02
CA LEU A 14 1.56 -10.87 -0.51
C LEU A 14 0.04 -10.78 -0.30
N PRO A 15 -0.81 -11.74 -0.72
CA PRO A 15 -2.25 -11.65 -0.51
C PRO A 15 -2.62 -11.63 0.99
N VAL A 16 -1.90 -12.38 1.83
CA VAL A 16 -2.14 -12.43 3.27
C VAL A 16 -1.83 -11.08 3.93
N THR A 17 -0.69 -10.48 3.60
CA THR A 17 -0.26 -9.18 4.12
C THR A 17 -1.12 -8.04 3.59
N THR A 18 -1.55 -8.09 2.32
CA THR A 18 -2.52 -7.14 1.75
C THR A 18 -3.87 -7.23 2.46
N LEU A 19 -4.39 -8.44 2.69
CA LEU A 19 -5.64 -8.61 3.44
C LEU A 19 -5.53 -8.08 4.87
N PHE A 20 -4.39 -8.33 5.52
CA PHE A 20 -4.12 -7.82 6.86
C PHE A 20 -3.99 -6.28 6.88
N ALA A 21 -3.36 -5.68 5.87
CA ALA A 21 -3.30 -4.23 5.72
C ALA A 21 -4.70 -3.60 5.56
N PHE A 22 -5.58 -4.22 4.77
CA PHE A 22 -6.99 -3.79 4.67
C PHE A 22 -7.71 -3.88 6.01
N TYR A 23 -7.51 -4.96 6.77
CA TYR A 23 -8.05 -5.08 8.12
C TYR A 23 -7.57 -3.94 9.04
N LEU A 24 -6.27 -3.63 9.02
CA LEU A 24 -5.71 -2.53 9.82
C LEU A 24 -6.25 -1.15 9.41
N LEU A 25 -6.47 -0.93 8.12
CA LEU A 25 -7.05 0.30 7.58
C LEU A 25 -8.46 0.53 8.15
N LEU A 26 -9.32 -0.50 8.07
CA LEU A 26 -10.71 -0.41 8.50
C LEU A 26 -10.86 -0.29 10.02
N ARG A 27 -10.00 -1.00 10.78
CA ARG A 27 -10.03 -1.05 12.24
C ARG A 27 -9.63 0.26 12.93
N GLY A 28 -8.94 1.16 12.21
CA GLY A 28 -8.31 2.36 12.78
C GLY A 28 -9.23 3.36 13.48
N HIS A 29 -10.55 3.24 13.33
CA HIS A 29 -11.52 4.12 13.98
C HIS A 29 -11.73 3.81 15.47
N ASN A 30 -11.67 2.54 15.86
CA ASN A 30 -12.11 2.09 17.20
C ASN A 30 -10.98 1.43 18.01
N HIS A 31 -9.89 1.07 17.35
CA HIS A 31 -8.80 0.27 17.92
C HIS A 31 -7.47 0.68 17.28
N PRO A 32 -6.32 0.31 17.88
CA PRO A 32 -5.02 0.53 17.25
C PRO A 32 -4.99 -0.04 15.82
N GLY A 33 -4.66 0.84 14.87
CA GLY A 33 -4.74 0.61 13.43
C GLY A 33 -4.63 1.91 12.63
N GLY A 34 -5.21 1.93 11.43
CA GLY A 34 -5.30 3.12 10.58
C GLY A 34 -4.47 3.07 9.30
N GLY A 35 -4.61 4.10 8.47
CA GLY A 35 -4.01 4.16 7.13
C GLY A 35 -2.49 4.16 7.10
N PHE A 36 -1.83 4.73 8.11
CA PHE A 36 -0.37 4.79 8.17
C PHE A 36 0.25 3.39 8.32
N ILE A 37 -0.13 2.63 9.35
CA ILE A 37 0.40 1.26 9.57
C ILE A 37 -0.04 0.34 8.42
N ALA A 38 -1.27 0.45 7.94
CA ALA A 38 -1.73 -0.30 6.76
C ALA A 38 -0.85 -0.03 5.52
N GLY A 39 -0.46 1.22 5.30
CA GLY A 39 0.46 1.62 4.24
C GLY A 39 1.87 1.05 4.42
N LEU A 40 2.41 1.03 5.64
CA LEU A 40 3.71 0.43 5.95
C LEU A 40 3.71 -1.08 5.71
N VAL A 41 2.68 -1.80 6.16
CA VAL A 41 2.53 -3.25 5.94
C VAL A 41 2.45 -3.56 4.44
N THR A 42 1.66 -2.79 3.69
CA THR A 42 1.55 -2.94 2.23
C THR A 42 2.90 -2.66 1.55
N SER A 43 3.61 -1.62 1.97
CA SER A 43 4.95 -1.28 1.46
C SER A 43 5.95 -2.41 1.70
N ALA A 44 5.96 -3.01 2.90
CA ALA A 44 6.83 -4.14 3.21
C ALA A 44 6.55 -5.36 2.30
N ALA A 45 5.26 -5.66 2.04
CA ALA A 45 4.87 -6.74 1.14
C ALA A 45 5.34 -6.50 -0.31
N VAL A 46 5.18 -5.27 -0.80
CA VAL A 46 5.62 -4.87 -2.16
C VAL A 46 7.15 -4.89 -2.27
N ILE A 47 7.88 -4.41 -1.26
CA ILE A 47 9.34 -4.46 -1.21
C ILE A 47 9.81 -5.92 -1.23
N LEU A 48 9.19 -6.81 -0.47
CA LEU A 48 9.52 -8.23 -0.45
C LEU A 48 9.33 -8.89 -1.84
N GLN A 49 8.31 -8.48 -2.60
CA GLN A 49 8.19 -8.89 -4.00
C GLN A 49 9.29 -8.31 -4.88
N GLY A 50 9.63 -7.03 -4.73
CA GLY A 50 10.75 -6.43 -5.46
C GLY A 50 12.07 -7.19 -5.24
N LEU A 51 12.34 -7.57 -3.98
CA LEU A 51 13.53 -8.34 -3.61
C LEU A 51 13.50 -9.78 -4.17
N SER A 52 12.35 -10.44 -4.22
CA SER A 52 12.26 -11.83 -4.69
C SER A 52 12.26 -11.98 -6.22
N PHE A 53 11.80 -10.96 -6.96
CA PHE A 53 11.76 -10.96 -8.43
C PHE A 53 12.93 -10.19 -9.06
N GLY A 54 13.59 -9.30 -8.31
CA GLY A 54 14.73 -8.50 -8.74
C GLY A 54 14.37 -7.10 -9.24
N ALA A 55 15.39 -6.23 -9.34
CA ALA A 55 15.23 -4.80 -9.62
C ALA A 55 14.61 -4.50 -11.00
N SER A 56 14.98 -5.26 -12.05
CA SER A 56 14.42 -5.06 -13.40
C SER A 56 12.92 -5.39 -13.48
N TRP A 57 12.50 -6.43 -12.77
CA TRP A 57 11.08 -6.76 -12.64
C TRP A 57 10.34 -5.68 -11.83
N ALA A 58 10.94 -5.22 -10.73
CA ALA A 58 10.36 -4.17 -9.90
C ALA A 58 10.18 -2.86 -10.70
N GLN A 59 11.20 -2.42 -11.44
CA GLN A 59 11.11 -1.22 -12.26
C GLN A 59 10.07 -1.33 -13.38
N SER A 60 9.99 -2.48 -14.07
CA SER A 60 9.03 -2.64 -15.17
C SER A 60 7.57 -2.78 -14.71
N ARG A 61 7.33 -3.25 -13.48
CA ARG A 61 5.97 -3.54 -12.98
C ARG A 61 5.47 -2.57 -11.90
N LEU A 62 6.36 -2.11 -11.02
CA LEU A 62 5.99 -1.31 -9.86
C LEU A 62 6.14 0.19 -10.12
N ASP A 63 7.08 0.66 -10.94
CA ASP A 63 7.28 2.09 -11.17
C ASP A 63 6.01 2.79 -11.65
N HIS A 64 5.29 2.18 -12.61
CA HIS A 64 4.05 2.75 -13.15
C HIS A 64 2.94 2.91 -12.09
N VAL A 65 2.96 2.10 -11.04
CA VAL A 65 1.94 2.11 -9.98
C VAL A 65 2.41 2.96 -8.79
N LEU A 66 3.67 2.82 -8.37
CA LEU A 66 4.22 3.47 -7.18
C LEU A 66 4.59 4.94 -7.41
N ARG A 67 5.03 5.33 -8.62
CA ARG A 67 5.36 6.73 -8.93
C ARG A 67 4.17 7.68 -8.75
N PRO A 68 2.96 7.39 -9.26
CA PRO A 68 1.81 8.27 -9.03
C PRO A 68 1.19 8.13 -7.64
N ALA A 69 1.48 7.07 -6.89
CA ALA A 69 0.77 6.74 -5.64
C ALA A 69 0.75 7.86 -4.58
N PRO A 70 1.86 8.57 -4.29
CA PRO A 70 1.84 9.69 -3.34
C PRO A 70 0.95 10.85 -3.80
N TRP A 71 0.96 11.14 -5.10
CA TRP A 71 0.14 12.20 -5.69
C TRP A 71 -1.34 11.85 -5.67
N VAL A 72 -1.68 10.59 -5.96
CA VAL A 72 -3.05 10.08 -5.85
C VAL A 72 -3.52 10.14 -4.40
N GLY A 73 -2.70 9.71 -3.45
CA GLY A 73 -3.01 9.76 -2.02
C GLY A 73 -3.24 11.20 -1.53
N LEU A 74 -2.38 12.14 -1.95
CA LEU A 74 -2.54 13.55 -1.64
C LEU A 74 -3.81 14.14 -2.25
N ALA A 75 -4.11 13.83 -3.52
CA ALA A 75 -5.31 14.29 -4.19
C ALA A 75 -6.58 13.79 -3.49
N ILE A 76 -6.60 12.52 -3.06
CA ILE A 76 -7.71 11.94 -2.29
C ILE A 76 -7.85 12.64 -0.94
N ALA A 77 -6.74 12.90 -0.23
CA ALA A 77 -6.76 13.57 1.06
C ALA A 77 -7.29 15.01 0.95
N ILE A 78 -6.83 15.76 -0.06
CA ILE A 78 -7.32 17.12 -0.34
C ILE A 78 -8.80 17.08 -0.70
N ALA A 79 -9.23 16.18 -1.58
CA ALA A 79 -10.64 16.06 -1.96
C ALA A 79 -11.53 15.75 -0.74
N ALA A 80 -11.12 14.81 0.11
CA ALA A 80 -11.84 14.45 1.32
C ALA A 80 -11.97 15.63 2.30
N GLY A 81 -10.97 16.50 2.40
CA GLY A 81 -11.01 17.72 3.22
C GLY A 81 -11.72 18.90 2.58
N ALA A 82 -11.68 19.03 1.25
CA ALA A 82 -12.27 20.14 0.50
C ALA A 82 -13.79 20.01 0.33
N ILE A 83 -14.31 18.77 0.26
CA ILE A 83 -15.75 18.51 0.12
C ILE A 83 -16.55 19.16 1.28
N PRO A 84 -16.19 18.93 2.57
CA PRO A 84 -16.87 19.59 3.68
C PRO A 84 -16.77 21.12 3.65
N LEU A 85 -15.62 21.67 3.24
CA LEU A 85 -15.42 23.12 3.16
C LEU A 85 -16.30 23.77 2.09
N SER A 86 -16.61 23.04 1.01
CA SER A 86 -17.52 23.51 -0.05
C SER A 86 -19.00 23.49 0.37
N GLN A 87 -19.35 22.69 1.38
CA GLN A 87 -20.72 22.56 1.87
C GLN A 87 -21.06 23.55 2.99
N GLY A 88 -20.05 24.29 3.50
CA GLY A 88 -20.17 25.44 4.39
C GLY A 88 -21.52 25.64 5.07
N ASP A 89 -21.76 24.95 6.19
CA ASP A 89 -22.77 25.38 7.16
C ASP A 89 -22.21 26.64 7.86
N GLY A 90 -22.72 27.81 7.46
CA GLY A 90 -22.55 29.07 8.19
C GLY A 90 -23.54 29.21 9.33
#